data_AF-A0A3S3LUA8-F1
#
_entry.id   AF-A0A3S3LUA8-F1
#
_cell.length_a   1.000
_cell.length_b   1.000
_cell.length_c   1.000
_cell.angle_alpha   90.00
_cell.angle_beta   90.00
_cell.angle_gamma   90.00
#
_symmetry.space_group_name_H-M   'P 1'
#
loop_
_entity.id
_entity.type
_entity.pdbx_description
1 polymer ?
#
loop_
_entity_poly.entity_id
_entity_poly.type
_entity_poly.pdbx_seq_one_letter_code
_entity_poly.pdbx_strand_id
1 'polypeptide(L)'
;MVRHTNMDVFNRMNDKTVTPAHVVQTAAESYLFGPDTPCPVLVEPGVLDRVWIVSGENAGGKSLFCRALQSLARKEGDKADKIEIMRVGMEARTTSGIQRALMFGDEQTDSTGKISISCLLAGINTARKRENPHWLILDEPDIGVGEGYRHAIGELFAKFALDLPELTLGFIVVTHSREIASPMVAAGASSVRVGDDLRPVAEWIANGDLPKTVADLEALAGRSTHRFRAVNQAMREASAPGQGTRAP
;
A
#
# COMPACT_ATOMS: atom_id res chain seq x y z
N MET A 1 41.09 -9.89 -12.60
CA MET A 1 39.87 -10.40 -13.25
C MET A 1 38.71 -10.19 -12.28
N VAL A 2 38.21 -8.96 -12.13
CA VAL A 2 37.20 -8.57 -11.14
C VAL A 2 36.33 -7.45 -11.72
N ARG A 3 35.01 -7.70 -11.74
CA ARG A 3 33.86 -6.76 -11.80
C ARG A 3 33.77 -5.81 -13.01
N HIS A 4 33.06 -6.28 -14.05
CA HIS A 4 32.42 -5.44 -15.07
C HIS A 4 30.89 -5.62 -15.13
N THR A 5 30.26 -6.19 -14.09
CA THR A 5 28.84 -6.56 -14.12
C THR A 5 27.85 -5.53 -13.57
N ASN A 6 28.29 -4.39 -13.01
CA ASN A 6 27.39 -3.45 -12.34
C ASN A 6 26.99 -2.20 -13.15
N MET A 7 27.58 -1.94 -14.33
CA MET A 7 27.19 -0.80 -15.16
C MET A 7 26.09 -1.12 -16.19
N ASP A 8 25.89 -2.40 -16.54
CA ASP A 8 24.90 -2.81 -17.54
C ASP A 8 23.47 -2.93 -16.99
N VAL A 9 23.29 -3.04 -15.66
CA VAL A 9 21.96 -3.09 -15.04
C VAL A 9 21.33 -1.69 -15.01
N PHE A 10 22.11 -0.67 -14.64
CA PHE A 10 21.65 0.72 -14.60
C PHE A 10 21.31 1.28 -15.99
N ASN A 11 22.08 0.93 -17.03
CA ASN A 11 21.80 1.37 -18.41
C ASN A 11 20.67 0.58 -19.11
N ARG A 12 20.19 -0.54 -18.52
CA ARG A 12 19.00 -1.25 -19.01
C ARG A 12 17.70 -0.82 -18.32
N MET A 13 17.75 -0.01 -17.27
CA MET A 13 16.57 0.63 -16.68
C MET A 13 16.09 1.84 -17.53
N ASN A 14 16.08 1.68 -18.85
CA ASN A 14 15.51 2.65 -19.79
C ASN A 14 13.97 2.60 -19.71
N ASP A 15 13.35 3.69 -19.27
CA ASP A 15 12.00 4.19 -19.62
C ASP A 15 10.77 3.26 -19.45
N LYS A 16 10.95 2.03 -18.95
CA LYS A 16 9.89 1.00 -18.86
C LYS A 16 9.76 0.36 -17.48
N THR A 17 10.57 0.75 -16.50
CA THR A 17 10.43 0.20 -15.14
C THR A 17 9.12 0.70 -14.54
N VAL A 18 8.22 -0.22 -14.22
CA VAL A 18 6.94 0.10 -13.58
C VAL A 18 7.23 0.58 -12.17
N THR A 19 7.16 1.89 -11.97
CA THR A 19 7.38 2.52 -10.67
C THR A 19 6.07 2.63 -9.89
N PRO A 20 6.11 2.59 -8.54
CA PRO A 20 4.95 2.88 -7.72
C PRO A 20 4.33 4.24 -8.04
N ALA A 21 5.14 5.27 -8.31
CA ALA A 21 4.65 6.59 -8.66
C ALA A 21 3.78 6.59 -9.92
N HIS A 22 4.22 5.92 -10.98
CA HIS A 22 3.42 5.81 -12.21
C HIS A 22 2.10 5.08 -11.95
N VAL A 23 2.16 3.92 -11.30
CA VAL A 23 0.98 3.10 -11.03
C VAL A 23 -0.01 3.79 -10.09
N VAL A 24 0.48 4.50 -9.07
CA VAL A 24 -0.35 5.29 -8.16
C VAL A 24 -1.05 6.42 -8.92
N GLN A 25 -0.34 7.13 -9.79
CA GLN A 25 -0.94 8.18 -10.60
C GLN A 25 -2.01 7.62 -11.54
N THR A 26 -1.71 6.53 -12.24
CA THR A 26 -2.68 5.83 -13.10
C THR A 26 -3.92 5.38 -12.32
N ALA A 27 -3.74 4.86 -11.09
CA ALA A 27 -4.85 4.50 -10.23
C ALA A 27 -5.66 5.73 -9.79
N ALA A 28 -5.01 6.82 -9.38
CA ALA A 28 -5.68 8.04 -8.93
C ALA A 28 -6.52 8.72 -10.03
N GLU A 29 -6.12 8.56 -11.30
CA GLU A 29 -6.86 9.05 -12.48
C GLU A 29 -7.99 8.11 -12.92
N SER A 30 -8.15 6.96 -12.26
CA SER A 30 -9.17 5.99 -12.61
C SER A 30 -10.57 6.46 -12.20
N TYR A 31 -11.58 5.84 -12.82
CA TYR A 31 -12.99 6.10 -12.52
C TYR A 31 -13.40 5.65 -11.10
N LEU A 32 -12.52 4.92 -10.38
CA LEU A 32 -12.76 4.48 -9.01
C LEU A 32 -12.18 5.43 -7.96
N PHE A 33 -11.17 6.22 -8.31
CA PHE A 33 -10.35 6.97 -7.34
C PHE A 33 -10.23 8.48 -7.59
N GLY A 34 -10.72 9.00 -8.72
CA GLY A 34 -10.77 10.45 -8.95
C GLY A 34 -11.63 11.24 -7.93
N PRO A 35 -11.61 12.59 -7.99
CA PRO A 35 -12.25 13.46 -6.99
C PRO A 35 -13.76 13.22 -6.79
N ASP A 36 -14.49 12.92 -7.87
CA ASP A 36 -15.94 12.70 -7.86
C ASP A 36 -16.33 11.21 -7.94
N THR A 37 -15.44 10.32 -7.49
CA THR A 37 -15.59 8.87 -7.63
C THR A 37 -15.96 8.21 -6.29
N PRO A 38 -16.30 6.90 -6.27
CA PRO A 38 -16.70 6.22 -5.04
C PRO A 38 -15.64 6.16 -3.93
N CYS A 39 -14.36 6.24 -4.29
CA CYS A 39 -13.23 6.12 -3.36
C CYS A 39 -12.21 7.22 -3.65
N PRO A 40 -12.54 8.51 -3.44
CA PRO A 40 -11.68 9.59 -3.90
C PRO A 40 -10.32 9.53 -3.20
N VAL A 41 -9.29 10.00 -3.90
CA VAL A 41 -7.92 10.03 -3.38
C VAL A 41 -7.27 11.39 -3.50
N LEU A 42 -6.35 11.68 -2.58
CA LEU A 42 -5.40 12.79 -2.68
C LEU A 42 -3.99 12.18 -2.70
N VAL A 43 -3.24 12.49 -3.77
CA VAL A 43 -1.85 12.05 -3.97
C VAL A 43 -0.91 13.21 -3.63
N GLU A 44 0.05 12.95 -2.76
CA GLU A 44 1.09 13.91 -2.34
C GLU A 44 2.47 13.31 -2.61
N PRO A 45 3.21 13.83 -3.61
CA PRO A 45 4.55 13.35 -3.92
C PRO A 45 5.53 13.67 -2.79
N GLY A 46 6.33 12.68 -2.43
CA GLY A 46 7.51 12.83 -1.56
C GLY A 46 8.80 12.86 -2.37
N VAL A 47 9.94 12.89 -1.67
CA VAL A 47 11.26 12.77 -2.30
C VAL A 47 11.66 11.32 -2.60
N LEU A 48 11.07 10.35 -1.90
CA LEU A 48 11.22 8.92 -2.15
C LEU A 48 10.08 8.44 -3.06
N ASP A 49 10.33 8.43 -4.37
CA ASP A 49 9.37 8.06 -5.43
C ASP A 49 8.91 6.59 -5.40
N ARG A 50 9.74 5.70 -4.83
CA ARG A 50 9.47 4.26 -4.66
C ARG A 50 8.80 3.91 -3.34
N VAL A 51 8.61 4.89 -2.45
CA VAL A 51 8.10 4.66 -1.09
C VAL A 51 6.78 5.40 -0.89
N TRP A 52 5.73 4.66 -0.55
CA TRP A 52 4.38 5.19 -0.48
C TRP A 52 3.67 4.81 0.81
N ILE A 53 2.94 5.77 1.37
CA ILE A 53 2.00 5.54 2.47
C ILE A 53 0.59 5.64 1.91
N VAL A 54 -0.21 4.59 2.09
CA VAL A 54 -1.65 4.62 1.80
C VAL A 54 -2.39 4.74 3.13
N SER A 55 -2.99 5.89 3.37
CA SER A 55 -3.74 6.18 4.59
C SER A 55 -5.16 6.63 4.28
N GLY A 56 -6.00 6.72 5.31
CA GLY A 56 -7.41 7.04 5.15
C GLY A 56 -8.28 6.34 6.16
N GLU A 57 -9.55 6.71 6.20
CA GLU A 57 -10.52 6.16 7.15
C GLU A 57 -10.83 4.69 6.86
N ASN A 58 -11.34 3.98 7.87
CA ASN A 58 -11.86 2.63 7.67
C ASN A 58 -13.03 2.65 6.70
N ALA A 59 -13.14 1.58 5.92
CA ALA A 59 -14.06 1.47 4.78
C ALA A 59 -13.86 2.52 3.67
N GLY A 60 -12.87 3.41 3.74
CA GLY A 60 -12.60 4.46 2.74
C GLY A 60 -12.19 3.98 1.35
N GLY A 61 -11.84 2.70 1.20
CA GLY A 61 -11.41 2.10 -0.07
C GLY A 61 -9.92 1.74 -0.14
N LYS A 62 -9.15 1.90 0.95
CA LYS A 62 -7.70 1.57 0.99
C LYS A 62 -7.36 0.19 0.43
N SER A 63 -8.05 -0.86 0.86
CA SER A 63 -7.80 -2.22 0.39
C SER A 63 -8.17 -2.40 -1.10
N LEU A 64 -9.21 -1.71 -1.59
CA LEU A 64 -9.56 -1.69 -3.02
C LEU A 64 -8.47 -0.97 -3.82
N PHE A 65 -8.01 0.18 -3.35
CA PHE A 65 -6.90 0.92 -3.94
C PHE A 65 -5.65 0.05 -4.04
N CYS A 66 -5.27 -0.63 -2.96
CA CYS A 66 -4.11 -1.53 -2.96
C CYS A 66 -4.27 -2.70 -3.94
N ARG A 67 -5.48 -3.26 -4.10
CA ARG A 67 -5.74 -4.29 -5.11
C ARG A 67 -5.62 -3.72 -6.54
N ALA A 68 -6.08 -2.50 -6.77
CA ALA A 68 -5.93 -1.82 -8.05
C ALA A 68 -4.44 -1.59 -8.37
N LEU A 69 -3.65 -1.09 -7.42
CA LEU A 69 -2.19 -0.93 -7.57
C LEU A 69 -1.52 -2.26 -7.96
N GLN A 70 -1.87 -3.36 -7.29
CA GLN A 70 -1.30 -4.68 -7.61
C GLN A 70 -1.68 -5.17 -9.01
N SER A 71 -2.94 -4.95 -9.40
CA SER A 71 -3.44 -5.32 -10.73
C SER A 71 -2.73 -4.52 -11.83
N LEU A 72 -2.61 -3.20 -11.65
CA LEU A 72 -1.92 -2.31 -12.57
C LEU A 72 -0.43 -2.63 -12.66
N ALA A 73 0.24 -2.81 -11.51
CA ALA A 73 1.65 -3.15 -11.46
C ALA A 73 1.95 -4.47 -12.20
N ARG A 74 1.09 -5.49 -12.06
CA ARG A 74 1.21 -6.75 -12.81
C ARG A 74 0.94 -6.56 -14.30
N LYS A 75 -0.13 -5.84 -14.66
CA LYS A 75 -0.51 -5.59 -16.06
C LYS A 75 0.56 -4.81 -16.82
N GLU A 76 1.20 -3.86 -16.17
CA GLU A 76 2.30 -3.08 -16.74
C GLU A 76 3.61 -3.87 -16.69
N GLY A 77 3.86 -4.61 -15.60
CA GLY A 77 5.04 -5.46 -15.43
C GLY A 77 5.10 -6.59 -16.47
N ASP A 78 3.97 -7.22 -16.81
CA ASP A 78 3.89 -8.25 -17.85
C ASP A 78 4.36 -7.77 -19.24
N LYS A 79 4.45 -6.45 -19.45
CA LYS A 79 4.97 -5.84 -20.68
C LYS A 79 6.46 -5.48 -20.62
N ALA A 80 7.06 -5.41 -19.44
CA ALA A 80 8.38 -4.82 -19.21
C ALA A 80 9.36 -5.77 -18.51
N ASP A 81 8.92 -6.51 -17.49
CA ASP A 81 9.58 -7.62 -16.78
C ASP A 81 8.64 -8.04 -15.64
N LYS A 82 8.47 -9.35 -15.36
CA LYS A 82 7.52 -9.81 -14.33
C LYS A 82 7.90 -9.30 -12.94
N ILE A 83 7.15 -8.32 -12.43
CA ILE A 83 7.30 -7.80 -11.08
C ILE A 83 6.56 -8.70 -10.10
N GLU A 84 7.28 -9.16 -9.09
CA GLU A 84 6.68 -9.88 -7.98
C GLU A 84 6.01 -8.90 -6.99
N ILE A 85 4.83 -9.25 -6.50
CA ILE A 85 4.14 -8.46 -5.48
C ILE A 85 4.11 -9.27 -4.18
N MET A 86 4.86 -8.81 -3.19
CA MET A 86 4.90 -9.35 -1.83
C MET A 86 3.96 -8.54 -0.93
N ARG A 87 2.74 -9.05 -0.70
CA ARG A 87 1.81 -8.44 0.25
C ARG A 87 1.84 -9.16 1.59
N VAL A 88 2.06 -8.41 2.66
CA VAL A 88 2.08 -8.87 4.06
C VAL A 88 1.02 -8.09 4.83
N GLY A 89 0.05 -8.77 5.44
CA GLY A 89 -1.02 -8.13 6.20
C GLY A 89 -2.08 -9.12 6.66
N MET A 90 -3.07 -8.66 7.43
CA MET A 90 -4.09 -9.56 7.99
C MET A 90 -4.98 -10.24 6.95
N GLU A 91 -5.29 -9.58 5.83
CA GLU A 91 -6.07 -10.20 4.74
C GLU A 91 -5.33 -11.41 4.15
N ALA A 92 -4.00 -11.41 4.19
CA ALA A 92 -3.19 -12.55 3.78
C ALA A 92 -3.26 -13.72 4.80
N ARG A 93 -3.63 -13.46 6.07
CA ARG A 93 -3.82 -14.50 7.11
C ARG A 93 -5.06 -15.35 6.84
N THR A 94 -6.09 -14.76 6.24
CA THR A 94 -7.32 -15.47 5.87
C THR A 94 -7.21 -16.22 4.54
N THR A 95 -6.08 -16.10 3.83
CA THR A 95 -5.89 -16.64 2.48
C THR A 95 -4.82 -17.75 2.48
N SER A 96 -5.07 -18.89 1.83
CA SER A 96 -4.11 -20.02 1.77
C SER A 96 -2.92 -19.75 0.84
N GLY A 97 -1.67 -20.10 1.20
CA GLY A 97 -0.49 -20.05 0.32
C GLY A 97 0.86 -19.73 0.99
N ILE A 98 1.86 -19.27 0.21
CA ILE A 98 3.22 -18.85 0.67
C ILE A 98 3.14 -17.78 1.77
N GLN A 99 2.09 -16.95 1.75
CA GLN A 99 1.84 -15.94 2.77
C GLN A 99 1.63 -16.53 4.18
N ARG A 100 1.08 -17.75 4.28
CA ARG A 100 1.00 -18.51 5.53
C ARG A 100 2.35 -19.04 5.98
N ALA A 101 3.27 -19.34 5.05
CA ALA A 101 4.61 -19.84 5.38
C ALA A 101 5.54 -18.76 5.96
N LEU A 102 5.26 -17.47 5.72
CA LEU A 102 5.95 -16.36 6.39
C LEU A 102 5.50 -16.17 7.85
N MET A 103 4.39 -16.80 8.24
CA MET A 103 3.89 -16.81 9.61
C MET A 103 4.44 -18.04 10.35
N PHE A 104 5.60 -17.89 10.98
CA PHE A 104 6.08 -18.87 11.95
C PHE A 104 5.51 -18.52 13.33
N GLY A 105 4.59 -19.35 13.84
CA GLY A 105 4.00 -19.22 15.18
C GLY A 105 2.68 -19.98 15.29
N ASP A 106 2.38 -20.50 16.49
CA ASP A 106 1.07 -21.07 16.82
C ASP A 106 0.24 -19.98 17.51
N GLU A 107 -0.86 -19.56 16.89
CA GLU A 107 -1.79 -18.56 17.45
C GLU A 107 -2.41 -19.02 18.79
N GLN A 108 -2.31 -20.30 19.14
CA GLN A 108 -2.72 -20.79 20.46
C GLN A 108 -1.75 -20.42 21.59
N THR A 109 -0.51 -20.06 21.28
CA THR A 109 0.55 -19.85 22.30
C THR A 109 1.23 -18.48 22.24
N ASP A 110 1.20 -17.80 21.09
CA ASP A 110 1.83 -16.50 20.89
C ASP A 110 0.82 -15.35 20.83
N SER A 111 1.19 -14.18 21.37
CA SER A 111 0.34 -12.99 21.26
C SER A 111 0.25 -12.50 19.81
N THR A 112 -0.93 -12.00 19.41
CA THR A 112 -1.16 -11.47 18.05
C THR A 112 -0.12 -10.41 17.66
N GLY A 113 0.32 -9.60 18.61
CA GLY A 113 1.36 -8.58 18.40
C GLY A 113 2.74 -9.15 18.05
N LYS A 114 3.16 -10.24 18.72
CA LYS A 114 4.43 -10.91 18.40
C LYS A 114 4.41 -11.48 16.98
N ILE A 115 3.29 -12.09 16.58
CA ILE A 115 3.11 -12.65 15.23
C ILE A 115 3.13 -11.52 14.19
N SER A 116 2.43 -10.41 14.45
CA SER A 116 2.45 -9.23 13.57
C SER A 116 3.88 -8.72 13.37
N ILE A 117 4.61 -8.43 14.45
CA ILE A 117 6.00 -7.93 14.36
C ILE A 117 6.91 -8.93 13.62
N SER A 118 6.81 -10.22 13.94
CA SER A 118 7.61 -11.26 13.27
C SER A 118 7.34 -11.31 11.77
N CYS A 119 6.08 -11.19 11.35
CA CYS A 119 5.69 -11.19 9.95
C CYS A 119 6.21 -9.95 9.21
N LEU A 120 6.17 -8.77 9.84
CA LEU A 120 6.75 -7.54 9.28
C LEU A 120 8.26 -7.67 9.06
N LEU A 121 8.98 -8.14 10.09
CA LEU A 121 10.42 -8.34 10.02
C LEU A 121 10.78 -9.39 8.98
N ALA A 122 10.01 -10.47 8.86
CA ALA A 122 10.17 -11.47 7.82
C ALA A 122 9.96 -10.88 6.41
N GLY A 123 8.96 -10.02 6.23
CA GLY A 123 8.71 -9.30 4.98
C GLY A 123 9.90 -8.43 4.56
N ILE A 124 10.40 -7.59 5.47
CA ILE A 124 11.59 -6.74 5.24
C ILE A 124 12.82 -7.59 4.93
N ASN A 125 13.07 -8.63 5.73
CA ASN A 125 14.23 -9.50 5.53
C ASN A 125 14.16 -10.28 4.21
N THR A 126 12.96 -10.68 3.79
CA THR A 126 12.75 -11.36 2.51
C THR A 126 12.99 -10.40 1.35
N ALA A 127 12.46 -9.17 1.43
CA ALA A 127 12.68 -8.14 0.42
C ALA A 127 14.17 -7.83 0.22
N ARG A 128 14.94 -7.73 1.31
CA ARG A 128 16.41 -7.53 1.28
C ARG A 128 17.18 -8.65 0.60
N LYS A 129 16.66 -9.88 0.64
CA LYS A 129 17.31 -11.07 0.08
C LYS A 129 16.73 -11.48 -1.27
N ARG A 130 15.73 -10.75 -1.78
CA ARG A 130 15.01 -11.15 -2.99
C ARG A 130 15.87 -10.90 -4.23
N GLU A 131 15.92 -11.89 -5.10
CA GLU A 131 16.72 -11.86 -6.34
C GLU A 131 15.92 -11.39 -7.56
N ASN A 132 14.59 -11.22 -7.42
CA ASN A 132 13.71 -10.73 -8.47
C ASN A 132 13.23 -9.31 -8.17
N PRO A 133 12.98 -8.47 -9.21
CA PRO A 133 12.30 -7.20 -9.04
C PRO A 133 10.93 -7.38 -8.40
N HIS A 134 10.67 -6.66 -7.31
CA HIS A 134 9.46 -6.86 -6.52
C HIS A 134 8.98 -5.59 -5.82
N TRP A 135 7.71 -5.61 -5.44
CA TRP A 135 7.13 -4.64 -4.51
C TRP A 135 6.86 -5.32 -3.16
N LEU A 136 7.13 -4.61 -2.08
CA LEU A 136 6.71 -4.98 -0.73
C LEU A 136 5.53 -4.08 -0.31
N ILE A 137 4.39 -4.70 -0.01
CA ILE A 137 3.20 -4.02 0.49
C ILE A 137 2.92 -4.53 1.90
N LEU A 138 3.00 -3.65 2.90
CA LEU A 138 2.64 -3.94 4.29
C LEU A 138 1.27 -3.35 4.58
N ASP A 139 0.28 -4.19 4.88
CA ASP A 139 -1.11 -3.81 5.07
C ASP A 139 -1.54 -3.97 6.53
N GLU A 140 -1.86 -2.84 7.16
CA GLU A 140 -2.21 -2.69 8.57
C GLU A 140 -1.19 -3.39 9.50
N PRO A 141 0.08 -2.95 9.44
CA PRO A 141 1.20 -3.63 10.09
C PRO A 141 1.10 -3.65 11.62
N ASP A 142 0.36 -2.72 12.23
CA ASP A 142 0.21 -2.61 13.67
C ASP A 142 -0.95 -3.42 14.27
N ILE A 143 -1.68 -4.22 13.49
CA ILE A 143 -2.80 -4.98 14.05
C ILE A 143 -2.33 -5.94 15.14
N GLY A 144 -2.98 -5.87 16.30
CA GLY A 144 -2.66 -6.69 17.46
C GLY A 144 -1.39 -6.27 18.19
N VAL A 145 -0.71 -5.22 17.74
CA VAL A 145 0.45 -4.63 18.42
C VAL A 145 -0.03 -3.52 19.36
N GLY A 146 0.60 -3.41 20.53
CA GLY A 146 0.32 -2.32 21.47
C GLY A 146 0.68 -0.96 20.87
N GLU A 147 -0.10 0.07 21.21
CA GLU A 147 0.03 1.43 20.65
C GLU A 147 1.44 2.02 20.81
N GLY A 148 2.11 1.76 21.94
CA GLY A 148 3.48 2.23 22.20
C GLY A 148 4.55 1.73 21.23
N TYR A 149 4.27 0.70 20.42
CA TYR A 149 5.20 0.22 19.39
C TYR A 149 4.98 0.83 18.01
N ARG A 150 3.85 1.51 17.77
CA ARG A 150 3.49 2.03 16.44
C ARG A 150 4.55 3.00 15.91
N HIS A 151 5.05 3.89 16.77
CA HIS A 151 6.10 4.82 16.41
C HIS A 151 7.40 4.11 16.01
N ALA A 152 7.84 3.14 16.81
CA ALA A 152 9.02 2.34 16.53
C ALA A 152 8.89 1.52 15.22
N ILE A 153 7.68 1.05 14.90
CA ILE A 153 7.37 0.43 13.60
C ILE A 153 7.56 1.45 12.46
N GLY A 154 7.05 2.67 12.63
CA GLY A 154 7.27 3.77 11.68
C GLY A 154 8.75 4.08 11.46
N GLU A 155 9.54 4.20 12.54
CA GLU A 155 10.99 4.42 12.44
C GLU A 155 11.72 3.28 11.72
N LEU A 156 11.33 2.02 11.99
CA LEU A 156 11.86 0.85 11.29
C LEU A 156 11.59 0.94 9.78
N PHE A 157 10.36 1.31 9.39
CA PHE A 157 10.00 1.46 7.99
C PHE A 157 10.71 2.64 7.33
N ALA A 158 10.86 3.76 8.03
CA ALA A 158 11.64 4.90 7.55
C ALA A 158 13.11 4.51 7.28
N LYS A 159 13.73 3.76 8.19
CA LYS A 159 15.09 3.22 7.99
C LYS A 159 15.17 2.28 6.78
N PHE A 160 14.18 1.41 6.61
CA PHE A 160 14.12 0.53 5.43
C PHE A 160 13.90 1.31 4.12
N ALA A 161 13.07 2.34 4.15
CA ALA A 161 12.80 3.22 3.00
C ALA A 161 14.06 3.98 2.53
N LEU A 162 14.88 4.44 3.46
CA LEU A 162 16.15 5.14 3.17
C LEU A 162 17.25 4.19 2.67
N ASP A 163 17.15 2.90 2.98
CA ASP A 163 18.08 1.84 2.59
C ASP A 163 17.34 0.76 1.77
N LEU A 164 16.55 1.22 0.79
CA LEU A 164 15.69 0.35 0.00
C LEU A 164 16.55 -0.47 -0.98
N PRO A 165 16.46 -1.82 -0.98
CA PRO A 165 17.23 -2.65 -1.90
C PRO A 165 16.95 -2.31 -3.37
N GLU A 166 17.98 -2.44 -4.22
CA GLU A 166 17.90 -2.11 -5.65
C GLU A 166 16.71 -2.79 -6.33
N LEU A 167 16.52 -4.09 -6.06
CA LEU A 167 15.43 -4.91 -6.62
C LEU A 167 14.06 -4.71 -5.96
N THR A 168 13.96 -3.98 -4.85
CA THR A 168 12.67 -3.64 -4.22
C THR A 168 12.08 -2.41 -4.89
N LEU A 169 11.54 -2.55 -6.09
CA LEU A 169 11.03 -1.46 -6.93
C LEU A 169 9.94 -0.62 -6.27
N GLY A 170 9.25 -1.14 -5.25
CA GLY A 170 8.28 -0.39 -4.47
C GLY A 170 8.15 -0.85 -3.03
N PHE A 171 8.00 0.10 -2.10
CA PHE A 171 7.67 -0.15 -0.71
C PHE A 171 6.44 0.66 -0.32
N ILE A 172 5.33 -0.04 -0.05
CA ILE A 172 4.03 0.55 0.21
C ILE A 172 3.57 0.15 1.61
N VAL A 173 3.23 1.12 2.45
CA VAL A 173 2.67 0.88 3.79
C VAL A 173 1.24 1.39 3.83
N VAL A 174 0.29 0.50 4.07
CA VAL A 174 -1.13 0.80 4.22
C VAL A 174 -1.43 0.87 5.71
N THR A 175 -1.83 2.03 6.21
CA THR A 175 -2.05 2.21 7.65
C THR A 175 -3.05 3.30 7.97
N HIS A 176 -3.70 3.17 9.12
CA HIS A 176 -4.49 4.21 9.77
C HIS A 176 -3.71 4.84 10.95
N SER A 177 -2.47 4.40 11.20
CA SER A 177 -1.65 4.86 12.32
C SER A 177 -0.80 6.05 11.91
N ARG A 178 -1.09 7.22 12.50
CA ARG A 178 -0.26 8.43 12.37
C ARG A 178 1.14 8.23 12.92
N GLU A 179 1.27 7.43 13.97
CA GLU A 179 2.56 7.10 14.58
C GLU A 179 3.46 6.31 13.63
N ILE A 180 2.88 5.49 12.73
CA ILE A 180 3.64 4.80 11.68
C ILE A 180 3.93 5.76 10.52
N ALA A 181 2.93 6.53 10.10
CA ALA A 181 3.06 7.41 8.94
C ALA A 181 4.06 8.56 9.18
N SER A 182 4.09 9.12 10.40
CA SER A 182 4.89 10.30 10.72
C SER A 182 6.39 10.15 10.43
N PRO A 183 7.09 9.11 10.94
CA PRO A 183 8.49 8.91 10.61
C PRO A 183 8.75 8.66 9.11
N MET A 184 7.82 7.99 8.42
CA MET A 184 7.97 7.70 6.99
C MET A 184 7.81 8.95 6.12
N VAL A 185 6.82 9.80 6.42
CA VAL A 185 6.66 11.11 5.75
C VAL A 185 7.88 11.99 6.03
N ALA A 186 8.37 12.01 7.27
CA ALA A 186 9.59 12.75 7.64
C ALA A 186 10.84 12.25 6.88
N ALA A 187 10.91 10.95 6.58
CA ALA A 187 11.96 10.37 5.74
C ALA A 187 11.78 10.64 4.24
N GLY A 188 10.65 11.25 3.84
CA GLY A 188 10.39 11.67 2.47
C GLY A 188 9.51 10.74 1.64
N ALA A 189 8.79 9.81 2.26
CA ALA A 189 7.82 8.97 1.56
C ALA A 189 6.73 9.81 0.89
N SER A 190 6.28 9.37 -0.28
CA SER A 190 5.06 9.87 -0.91
C SER A 190 3.83 9.34 -0.17
N SER A 191 2.68 10.00 -0.30
CA SER A 191 1.44 9.55 0.34
C SER A 191 0.22 9.61 -0.56
N VAL A 192 -0.70 8.70 -0.29
CA VAL A 192 -2.07 8.71 -0.81
C VAL A 192 -3.02 8.67 0.37
N ARG A 193 -3.91 9.66 0.43
CA ARG A 193 -5.10 9.65 1.30
C ARG A 193 -6.27 9.09 0.51
N VAL A 194 -6.97 8.10 1.06
CA VAL A 194 -8.09 7.41 0.42
C VAL A 194 -9.36 7.55 1.26
N GLY A 195 -10.46 7.96 0.62
CA GLY A 195 -11.77 8.09 1.23
C GLY A 195 -12.18 9.54 1.47
N ASP A 196 -13.09 9.76 2.41
CA ASP A 196 -13.81 11.05 2.50
C ASP A 196 -12.98 12.17 3.17
N ASP A 197 -12.02 11.81 4.03
CA ASP A 197 -11.07 12.76 4.64
C ASP A 197 -9.80 12.87 3.81
N LEU A 198 -9.79 13.82 2.88
CA LEU A 198 -8.68 14.14 1.98
C LEU A 198 -7.81 15.29 2.48
N ARG A 199 -7.75 15.54 3.79
CA ARG A 199 -6.76 16.49 4.32
C ARG A 199 -5.34 16.01 4.00
N PRO A 200 -4.40 16.92 3.71
CA PRO A 200 -2.99 16.60 3.51
C PRO A 200 -2.44 15.69 4.61
N VAL A 201 -1.57 14.74 4.26
CA VAL A 201 -1.05 13.74 5.20
C VAL A 201 -0.41 14.39 6.43
N ALA A 202 0.28 15.51 6.25
CA ALA A 202 0.92 16.26 7.33
C ALA A 202 -0.11 16.84 8.31
N GLU A 203 -1.23 17.36 7.78
CA GLU A 203 -2.33 17.86 8.60
C GLU A 203 -3.00 16.72 9.38
N TRP A 204 -3.24 15.58 8.72
CA TRP A 204 -3.79 14.39 9.38
C TRP A 204 -2.85 13.86 10.48
N ILE A 205 -1.55 13.78 10.21
CA ILE A 205 -0.54 13.38 11.21
C ILE A 205 -0.61 14.30 12.42
N ALA A 206 -0.66 15.62 12.23
CA ALA A 206 -0.69 16.59 13.32
C ALA A 206 -2.00 16.53 14.13
N ASN A 207 -3.14 16.43 13.44
CA ASN A 207 -4.45 16.70 14.05
C ASN A 207 -5.29 15.47 14.35
N GLY A 208 -4.91 14.28 13.87
CA GLY A 208 -5.73 13.08 14.06
C GLY A 208 -6.85 12.94 13.04
N ASP A 209 -7.59 11.85 13.18
CA ASP A 209 -8.84 11.63 12.44
C ASP A 209 -9.91 12.62 12.90
N LEU A 210 -10.84 12.94 12.01
CA LEU A 210 -12.01 13.74 12.36
C LEU A 210 -12.86 12.99 13.40
N PRO A 211 -13.30 13.67 14.48
CA PRO A 211 -14.22 13.07 15.45
C PRO A 211 -15.47 12.52 14.76
N LYS A 212 -15.83 11.28 15.10
CA LYS A 212 -17.05 10.64 14.59
C LYS A 212 -18.15 10.67 15.66
N THR A 213 -19.37 10.93 15.23
CA THR A 213 -20.56 10.91 16.07
C THR A 213 -21.13 9.49 16.18
N VAL A 214 -22.07 9.26 17.11
CA VAL A 214 -22.81 7.99 17.19
C VAL A 214 -23.59 7.72 15.90
N ALA A 215 -24.19 8.76 15.29
CA ALA A 215 -24.88 8.63 14.02
C ALA A 215 -23.93 8.17 12.89
N ASP A 216 -22.68 8.61 12.90
CA ASP A 216 -21.66 8.14 11.95
C ASP A 216 -21.38 6.64 12.13
N LEU A 217 -21.32 6.16 13.37
CA LEU A 217 -21.12 4.75 13.69
C LEU A 217 -22.31 3.90 13.20
N GLU A 218 -23.53 4.33 13.49
CA GLU A 218 -24.76 3.64 13.04
C GLU A 218 -24.87 3.64 11.51
N ALA A 219 -24.45 4.72 10.86
CA ALA A 219 -24.43 4.83 9.40
C ALA A 219 -23.28 4.04 8.74
N LEU A 220 -22.30 3.53 9.49
CA LEU A 220 -21.09 2.91 8.94
C LEU A 220 -21.40 1.73 8.02
N ALA A 221 -22.34 0.86 8.42
CA ALA A 221 -22.78 -0.27 7.60
C ALA A 221 -23.46 0.19 6.30
N GLY A 222 -24.30 1.23 6.39
CA GLY A 222 -24.96 1.85 5.24
C GLY A 222 -23.96 2.48 4.27
N ARG A 223 -22.98 3.25 4.79
CA ARG A 223 -21.91 3.87 3.98
C ARG A 223 -21.06 2.83 3.27
N SER A 224 -20.67 1.77 3.96
CA SER A 224 -19.92 0.65 3.37
C SER A 224 -20.70 -0.02 2.23
N THR A 225 -22.00 -0.24 2.44
CA THR A 225 -22.89 -0.82 1.42
C THR A 225 -23.06 0.12 0.22
N HIS A 226 -23.25 1.42 0.46
CA HIS A 226 -23.38 2.42 -0.59
C HIS A 226 -22.11 2.50 -1.45
N ARG A 227 -20.93 2.59 -0.83
CA ARG A 227 -19.63 2.60 -1.53
C ARG A 227 -19.43 1.32 -2.34
N PHE A 228 -19.74 0.16 -1.76
CA PHE A 228 -19.68 -1.12 -2.49
C PHE A 228 -20.59 -1.14 -3.73
N ARG A 229 -21.82 -0.63 -3.63
CA ARG A 229 -22.73 -0.52 -4.78
C ARG A 229 -22.20 0.44 -5.84
N ALA A 230 -21.70 1.60 -5.43
CA ALA A 230 -21.14 2.60 -6.33
C ALA A 230 -19.90 2.06 -7.08
N VAL A 231 -19.00 1.35 -6.38
CA VAL A 231 -17.86 0.66 -7.01
C VAL A 231 -18.34 -0.38 -8.03
N ASN A 232 -19.30 -1.24 -7.68
CA ASN A 232 -19.81 -2.26 -8.60
C ASN A 232 -20.50 -1.65 -9.83
N GLN A 233 -21.23 -0.55 -9.64
CA GLN A 233 -21.84 0.18 -10.75
C GLN A 233 -20.77 0.74 -11.68
N ALA A 234 -19.78 1.43 -11.14
CA ALA A 234 -18.70 2.02 -11.93
C ALA A 234 -17.90 0.95 -12.69
N MET A 235 -17.63 -0.21 -12.07
CA MET A 235 -16.98 -1.35 -12.74
C MET A 235 -17.83 -1.94 -13.88
N ARG A 236 -19.16 -1.99 -13.74
CA ARG A 236 -20.07 -2.45 -14.81
C ARG A 236 -20.08 -1.48 -15.98
N GLU A 237 -20.16 -0.19 -15.70
CA GLU A 237 -20.16 0.87 -16.71
C GLU A 237 -18.84 0.87 -17.51
N ALA A 238 -17.69 0.73 -16.83
CA ALA A 238 -16.39 0.63 -17.48
C ALA A 238 -16.20 -0.64 -18.34
N SER A 239 -16.99 -1.69 -18.07
CA SER A 239 -16.95 -2.96 -18.82
C SER A 239 -17.96 -3.00 -19.99
N ALA A 240 -18.80 -1.98 -20.15
CA ALA A 240 -19.81 -1.95 -21.20
C ALA A 240 -19.18 -1.72 -22.59
N PRO A 241 -19.57 -2.50 -23.62
CA PRO A 241 -19.00 -2.37 -24.97
C PRO A 241 -19.36 -1.01 -25.59
N GLY A 242 -18.36 -0.17 -25.84
CA GLY A 242 -18.52 1.11 -26.56
C GLY A 242 -17.81 2.31 -25.94
N GLN A 243 -17.36 2.23 -24.69
CA GLN A 243 -16.49 3.26 -24.08
C GLN A 243 -15.06 2.72 -24.04
N GLY A 244 -14.10 3.47 -24.59
CA GLY A 244 -12.68 3.09 -24.58
C GLY A 244 -12.25 2.73 -23.16
N THR A 245 -11.63 1.56 -23.00
CA THR A 245 -11.27 0.97 -21.71
C THR A 245 -10.38 1.93 -20.91
N ARG A 246 -10.98 2.69 -19.98
CA ARG A 246 -10.22 3.36 -18.92
C ARG A 246 -9.77 2.30 -17.92
N ALA A 247 -8.52 2.40 -17.47
CA ALA A 247 -7.99 1.48 -16.47
C ALA A 247 -8.83 1.59 -15.17
N PRO A 248 -9.08 0.47 -14.46
CA PRO A 248 -9.65 0.48 -13.11
C PRO A 248 -8.67 1.04 -12.08
#